data_AF-A0A2G9QKX5-F1
#
_entry.id   AF-A0A2G9QKX5-F1
#
_cell.length_a   1.000
_cell.length_b   1.000
_cell.length_c   1.000
_cell.angle_alpha   90.00
_cell.angle_beta   90.00
_cell.angle_gamma   90.00
#
_symmetry.space_group_name_H-M   'P 1'
#
loop_
_entity.id
_entity.type
_entity.pdbx_description
1 polymer ?
#
loop_
_entity_poly.entity_id
_entity_poly.type
_entity_poly.pdbx_seq_one_letter_code
_entity_poly.pdbx_strand_id
1 'polypeptide(L)'
;METLSKHRTLLIGLAGLGAAVAVTWLFMSKRKKMHVRKVGKISQLFLYPVKSCKGIPLQEAECRDYGLKYGELSDRHWLVVKEDKVHVTARQEPSMVLITVTCDKGYLTLSAPGMDKLDIPLKLPTRNSIFTCKVHGNEVMGRDCGDEASRWITKFLKNVQMYRLVAYPDLSPLLLLSDASLEDLNSKLENKVSIRNFRPNIVVSGCEPFAEMYSDHGGS
;
A
#
# COMPACT_ATOMS: atom_id res chain seq x y z
N MET A 1 -9.46 46.88 57.30
CA MET A 1 -8.59 45.87 56.67
C MET A 1 -9.31 44.87 55.76
N GLU A 2 -10.65 44.72 55.85
CA GLU A 2 -11.41 43.77 55.01
C GLU A 2 -11.58 44.14 53.52
N THR A 3 -11.69 45.43 53.20
CA THR A 3 -11.98 45.91 51.83
C THR A 3 -10.81 45.67 50.86
N LEU A 4 -9.57 45.83 51.33
CA LEU A 4 -8.35 45.53 50.58
C LEU A 4 -8.17 44.03 50.29
N SER A 5 -8.65 43.14 51.16
CA SER A 5 -8.60 41.69 50.94
C SER A 5 -9.58 41.27 49.85
N LYS A 6 -10.83 41.77 49.88
CA LYS A 6 -11.85 41.47 48.87
C LYS A 6 -11.43 41.93 47.47
N HIS A 7 -10.83 43.12 47.34
CA HIS A 7 -10.31 43.60 46.05
C HIS A 7 -9.15 42.75 45.52
N ARG A 8 -8.24 42.26 46.36
CA ARG A 8 -7.14 41.38 45.93
C ARG A 8 -7.65 40.01 45.49
N THR A 9 -8.62 39.43 46.20
CA THR A 9 -9.24 38.16 45.79
C THR A 9 -10.01 38.29 44.48
N LEU A 10 -10.73 39.40 44.29
CA LEU A 10 -11.45 39.69 43.04
C LEU A 10 -10.46 39.87 41.86
N LEU A 11 -9.35 40.58 42.08
CA LEU A 11 -8.30 40.80 41.08
C LEU A 11 -7.57 39.50 40.69
N ILE A 12 -7.29 38.61 41.66
CA ILE A 12 -6.69 37.30 41.39
C ILE A 12 -7.65 36.41 40.59
N GLY A 13 -8.95 36.44 40.92
CA GLY A 13 -9.98 35.71 40.17
C GLY A 13 -10.10 36.18 38.71
N LEU A 14 -10.07 37.50 38.48
CA LEU A 14 -10.10 38.09 37.13
C LEU A 14 -8.82 37.76 36.32
N ALA A 15 -7.66 37.80 36.96
CA ALA A 15 -6.39 37.43 36.31
C ALA A 15 -6.34 35.94 35.92
N GLY A 16 -6.86 35.05 36.77
CA GLY A 16 -6.96 33.61 36.47
C GLY A 16 -7.91 33.31 35.30
N LEU A 17 -9.03 34.03 35.21
CA LEU A 17 -9.97 33.90 34.10
C LEU A 17 -9.35 34.37 32.77
N GLY A 18 -8.64 35.51 32.80
CA GLY A 18 -7.93 36.04 31.63
C GLY A 18 -6.85 35.10 31.11
N ALA A 19 -6.08 34.48 32.01
CA ALA A 19 -5.07 33.49 31.65
C ALA A 19 -5.70 32.23 31.03
N ALA A 20 -6.79 31.72 31.60
CA ALA A 20 -7.50 30.56 31.05
C ALA A 20 -8.05 30.86 29.65
N VAL A 21 -8.68 32.02 29.44
CA VAL A 21 -9.18 32.44 28.11
C VAL A 21 -8.04 32.58 27.11
N ALA A 22 -6.91 33.18 27.50
CA ALA A 22 -5.74 33.33 26.65
C ALA A 22 -5.12 31.98 26.26
N VAL A 23 -4.98 31.05 27.22
CA VAL A 23 -4.48 29.69 26.95
C VAL A 23 -5.44 28.92 26.04
N THR A 24 -6.75 29.01 26.27
CA THR A 24 -7.76 28.35 25.45
C THR A 24 -7.79 28.95 24.04
N TRP A 25 -7.70 30.27 23.91
CA TRP A 25 -7.60 30.97 22.62
C TRP A 25 -6.31 30.60 21.88
N LEU A 26 -5.17 30.50 22.57
CA LEU A 26 -3.91 30.02 21.99
C LEU A 26 -4.00 28.55 21.57
N PHE A 27 -4.66 27.69 22.35
CA PHE A 27 -4.88 26.29 21.99
C PHE A 27 -5.84 26.14 20.80
N MET A 28 -6.87 26.98 20.72
CA MET A 28 -7.83 27.01 19.62
C MET A 28 -7.26 27.70 18.37
N SER A 29 -6.40 28.70 18.51
CA SER A 29 -5.76 29.41 17.39
C SER A 29 -4.59 28.64 16.80
N LYS A 30 -3.91 27.81 17.61
CA LYS A 30 -2.94 26.81 17.13
C LYS A 30 -3.59 25.64 16.38
N ARG A 31 -4.91 25.42 16.48
CA ARG A 31 -5.62 24.57 15.53
C ARG A 31 -5.77 25.33 14.22
N LYS A 32 -4.70 25.35 13.42
CA LYS A 32 -4.73 25.74 11.99
C LYS A 32 -5.98 25.08 11.39
N LYS A 33 -6.98 25.86 10.99
CA LYS A 33 -8.07 25.35 10.17
C LYS A 33 -7.43 24.83 8.89
N MET A 34 -7.30 23.50 8.81
CA MET A 34 -6.87 22.86 7.57
C MET A 34 -7.91 23.23 6.52
N HIS A 35 -7.52 24.10 5.59
CA HIS A 35 -8.35 24.43 4.45
C HIS A 35 -8.32 23.21 3.53
N VAL A 36 -9.33 22.35 3.66
CA VAL A 36 -9.47 21.17 2.81
C VAL A 36 -10.02 21.63 1.48
N ARG A 37 -9.20 21.62 0.44
CA ARG A 37 -9.63 21.80 -0.95
C ARG A 37 -9.81 20.41 -1.56
N LYS A 38 -10.96 20.16 -2.19
CA LYS A 38 -11.13 18.94 -2.99
C LYS A 38 -10.19 19.00 -4.20
N VAL A 39 -9.26 18.06 -4.28
CA VAL A 39 -8.24 17.97 -5.35
C VAL A 39 -8.49 16.84 -6.35
N GLY A 40 -9.48 15.97 -6.09
CA GLY A 40 -9.84 14.86 -6.97
C GLY A 40 -10.83 13.91 -6.31
N LYS A 41 -11.07 12.77 -6.96
CA LYS A 41 -11.85 11.64 -6.44
C LYS A 41 -11.15 10.34 -6.81
N ILE A 42 -11.04 9.42 -5.85
CA ILE A 42 -10.57 8.05 -6.13
C ILE A 42 -11.49 7.42 -7.18
N SER A 43 -10.93 7.02 -8.33
CA SER A 43 -11.63 6.35 -9.42
C SER A 43 -11.44 4.84 -9.37
N GLN A 44 -10.25 4.36 -8.98
CA GLN A 44 -9.96 2.93 -8.89
C GLN A 44 -9.01 2.63 -7.72
N LEU A 45 -9.17 1.44 -7.13
CA LEU A 45 -8.27 0.89 -6.12
C LEU A 45 -7.79 -0.48 -6.56
N PHE A 46 -6.51 -0.77 -6.32
CA PHE A 46 -5.91 -2.06 -6.61
C PHE A 46 -5.04 -2.57 -5.46
N LEU A 47 -5.18 -3.86 -5.20
CA LEU A 47 -4.31 -4.62 -4.31
C LEU A 47 -3.48 -5.62 -5.11
N TYR A 48 -2.21 -5.75 -4.76
CA TYR A 48 -1.29 -6.71 -5.40
C TYR A 48 -0.65 -7.60 -4.35
N PRO A 49 -1.37 -8.61 -3.83
CA PRO A 49 -0.85 -9.46 -2.76
C PRO A 49 0.50 -10.07 -3.13
N VAL A 50 0.59 -10.71 -4.30
CA VAL A 50 1.83 -11.28 -4.81
C VAL A 50 2.50 -10.29 -5.75
N LYS A 51 3.76 -9.94 -5.46
CA LYS A 51 4.56 -9.03 -6.29
C LYS A 51 4.61 -9.55 -7.73
N SER A 52 4.42 -8.65 -8.69
CA SER A 52 4.41 -8.94 -10.13
C SER A 52 3.25 -9.81 -10.67
N CYS A 53 2.33 -10.28 -9.82
CA CYS A 53 1.11 -10.98 -10.25
C CYS A 53 -0.06 -10.02 -10.55
N LYS A 54 -1.21 -10.54 -11.00
CA LYS A 54 -2.39 -9.73 -11.34
C LYS A 54 -2.90 -8.92 -10.13
N GLY A 55 -3.31 -7.68 -10.38
CA GLY A 55 -3.97 -6.86 -9.37
C GLY A 55 -5.43 -7.23 -9.15
N ILE A 56 -5.89 -7.08 -7.92
CA ILE A 56 -7.28 -7.25 -7.50
C ILE A 56 -7.92 -5.85 -7.48
N PRO A 57 -8.94 -5.57 -8.33
CA PRO A 57 -9.68 -4.32 -8.24
C PRO A 57 -10.52 -4.32 -6.96
N LEU A 58 -10.49 -3.21 -6.22
CA LEU A 58 -11.22 -3.03 -4.97
C LEU A 58 -12.16 -1.83 -5.03
N GLN A 59 -13.20 -1.85 -4.19
CA GLN A 59 -14.08 -0.70 -3.93
C GLN A 59 -13.65 0.06 -2.67
N GLU A 60 -13.00 -0.63 -1.74
CA GLU A 60 -12.49 -0.10 -0.48
C GLU A 60 -11.24 -0.85 -0.06
N ALA A 61 -10.40 -0.21 0.76
CA ALA A 61 -9.23 -0.81 1.37
C ALA A 61 -8.87 -0.06 2.65
N GLU A 62 -8.30 -0.76 3.62
CA GLU A 62 -7.68 -0.16 4.78
C GLU A 62 -6.29 0.35 4.40
N CYS A 63 -5.99 1.60 4.72
CA CYS A 63 -4.64 2.15 4.61
C CYS A 63 -3.89 1.86 5.92
N ARG A 64 -2.81 1.08 5.84
CA ARG A 64 -1.91 0.77 6.95
C ARG A 64 -0.51 1.33 6.67
N ASP A 65 0.34 1.39 7.68
CA ASP A 65 1.71 1.91 7.55
C ASP A 65 2.57 1.12 6.56
N TYR A 66 2.19 -0.13 6.30
CA TYR A 66 2.84 -1.06 5.36
C TYR A 66 2.08 -1.22 4.03
N GLY A 67 1.14 -0.33 3.72
CA GLY A 67 0.40 -0.32 2.46
C GLY A 67 -1.09 -0.65 2.61
N LEU A 68 -1.75 -0.96 1.47
CA LEU A 68 -3.16 -1.31 1.47
C LEU A 68 -3.39 -2.70 2.06
N LYS A 69 -4.51 -2.83 2.77
CA LYS A 69 -5.03 -4.11 3.26
C LYS A 69 -6.50 -4.24 2.91
N TYR A 70 -6.92 -5.43 2.51
CA TYR A 70 -8.33 -5.76 2.27
C TYR A 70 -8.61 -7.18 2.79
N GLY A 71 -9.47 -7.28 3.80
CA GLY A 71 -9.71 -8.53 4.51
C GLY A 71 -8.41 -9.08 5.11
N GLU A 72 -8.03 -10.30 4.73
CA GLU A 72 -6.80 -10.94 5.18
C GLU A 72 -5.60 -10.71 4.23
N LEU A 73 -5.80 -10.01 3.12
CA LEU A 73 -4.74 -9.73 2.13
C LEU A 73 -4.10 -8.38 2.39
N SER A 74 -2.76 -8.37 2.41
CA SER A 74 -1.93 -7.17 2.45
C SER A 74 -1.19 -7.00 1.12
N ASP A 75 -0.95 -5.75 0.74
CA ASP A 75 -0.29 -5.40 -0.51
C ASP A 75 1.19 -5.85 -0.51
N ARG A 76 1.61 -6.50 -1.61
CA ARG A 76 2.94 -7.08 -1.85
C ARG A 76 3.52 -7.91 -0.68
N HIS A 77 2.66 -8.64 0.04
CA HIS A 77 3.08 -9.51 1.14
C HIS A 77 3.70 -10.85 0.68
N TRP A 78 3.64 -11.16 -0.62
CA TRP A 78 4.23 -12.37 -1.19
C TRP A 78 5.15 -12.05 -2.37
N LEU A 79 6.21 -12.85 -2.52
CA LEU A 79 7.25 -12.68 -3.53
C LEU A 79 7.55 -14.00 -4.23
N VAL A 80 7.73 -13.95 -5.54
CA VAL A 80 8.34 -15.07 -6.27
C VAL A 80 9.84 -14.80 -6.40
N VAL A 81 10.66 -15.78 -6.05
CA VAL A 81 12.12 -15.72 -6.13
C VAL A 81 12.69 -16.91 -6.90
N LYS A 82 13.86 -16.74 -7.50
CA LYS A 82 14.63 -17.82 -8.14
C LYS A 82 15.48 -18.58 -7.12
N GLU A 83 16.24 -19.56 -7.60
CA GLU A 83 17.23 -20.31 -6.81
C GLU A 83 18.31 -19.41 -6.19
N ASP A 84 18.74 -18.37 -6.92
CA ASP A 84 19.69 -17.34 -6.45
C ASP A 84 19.09 -16.37 -5.40
N LYS A 85 17.83 -16.58 -5.00
CA LYS A 85 17.05 -15.79 -4.04
C LYS A 85 16.79 -14.34 -4.49
N VAL A 86 16.97 -14.04 -5.77
CA VAL A 86 16.58 -12.75 -6.35
C VAL A 86 15.10 -12.79 -6.72
N HIS A 87 14.40 -11.69 -6.44
CA HIS A 87 13.00 -11.57 -6.83
C HIS A 87 12.80 -11.63 -8.35
N VAL A 88 11.70 -12.23 -8.75
CA VAL A 88 11.24 -12.26 -10.14
C VAL A 88 10.33 -11.08 -10.39
N THR A 89 10.56 -10.39 -11.50
CA THR A 89 9.69 -9.30 -11.94
C THR A 89 8.87 -9.72 -13.15
N ALA A 90 7.71 -9.09 -13.34
CA ALA A 90 6.91 -9.24 -14.56
C ALA A 90 7.65 -8.81 -15.85
N ARG A 91 8.79 -8.11 -15.75
CA ARG A 91 9.66 -7.83 -16.91
C ARG A 91 10.47 -9.05 -17.33
N GLN A 92 10.86 -9.88 -16.35
CA GLN A 92 11.58 -11.13 -16.59
C GLN A 92 10.61 -12.25 -16.98
N GLU A 93 9.47 -12.34 -16.29
CA GLU A 93 8.44 -13.36 -16.52
C GLU A 93 7.06 -12.70 -16.69
N PRO A 94 6.72 -12.21 -17.90
CA PRO A 94 5.47 -11.48 -18.16
C PRO A 94 4.21 -12.27 -17.84
N SER A 95 4.25 -13.60 -17.98
CA SER A 95 3.13 -14.49 -17.69
C SER A 95 2.65 -14.43 -16.24
N MET A 96 3.49 -13.95 -15.30
CA MET A 96 3.09 -13.74 -13.90
C MET A 96 1.84 -12.87 -13.75
N VAL A 97 1.61 -11.92 -14.65
CA VAL A 97 0.42 -11.04 -14.59
C VAL A 97 -0.89 -11.77 -14.88
N LEU A 98 -0.83 -13.03 -15.33
CA LEU A 98 -1.99 -13.90 -15.51
C LEU A 98 -2.35 -14.66 -14.22
N ILE A 99 -1.44 -14.72 -13.25
CA ILE A 99 -1.70 -15.34 -11.94
C ILE A 99 -2.67 -14.45 -11.17
N THR A 100 -3.87 -14.97 -10.96
CA THR A 100 -4.93 -14.40 -10.13
C THR A 100 -4.78 -14.87 -8.69
N VAL A 101 -5.15 -14.00 -7.76
CA VAL A 101 -5.11 -14.26 -6.32
C VAL A 101 -6.50 -14.02 -5.75
N THR A 102 -7.01 -15.00 -5.01
CA THR A 102 -8.19 -14.84 -4.15
C THR A 102 -7.85 -15.26 -2.73
N CYS A 103 -8.70 -14.91 -1.78
CA CYS A 103 -8.53 -15.29 -0.39
C CYS A 103 -9.86 -15.71 0.21
N ASP A 104 -9.89 -16.86 0.86
CA ASP A 104 -11.04 -17.38 1.61
C ASP A 104 -10.54 -18.21 2.80
N LYS A 105 -11.21 -18.08 3.95
CA LYS A 105 -11.01 -18.91 5.16
C LYS A 105 -9.54 -19.08 5.59
N GLY A 106 -8.74 -18.01 5.56
CA GLY A 106 -7.33 -18.08 5.95
C GLY A 106 -6.39 -18.73 4.92
N TYR A 107 -6.85 -18.92 3.69
CA TYR A 107 -6.05 -19.40 2.56
C TYR A 107 -5.96 -18.36 1.46
N LEU A 108 -4.79 -18.24 0.86
CA LEU A 108 -4.52 -17.57 -0.39
C LEU A 108 -4.59 -18.59 -1.51
N THR A 109 -5.47 -18.38 -2.49
CA THR A 109 -5.62 -19.24 -3.65
C THR A 109 -4.96 -18.61 -4.87
N LEU A 110 -4.01 -19.30 -5.47
CA LEU A 110 -3.44 -18.98 -6.77
C LEU A 110 -4.20 -19.71 -7.88
N SER A 111 -4.50 -18.99 -8.96
CA SER A 111 -5.13 -19.54 -10.16
C SER A 111 -4.54 -18.91 -11.40
N ALA A 112 -4.30 -19.72 -12.44
CA ALA A 112 -3.76 -19.27 -13.72
C ALA A 112 -4.31 -20.13 -14.88
N PRO A 113 -4.29 -19.64 -16.13
CA PRO A 113 -4.81 -20.39 -17.27
C PRO A 113 -4.14 -21.77 -17.43
N GLY A 114 -4.94 -22.82 -17.53
CA GLY A 114 -4.47 -24.20 -17.73
C GLY A 114 -3.83 -24.84 -16.49
N MET A 115 -4.03 -24.27 -15.30
CA MET A 115 -3.52 -24.79 -14.03
C MET A 115 -4.66 -25.08 -13.07
N ASP A 116 -4.50 -26.13 -12.27
CA ASP A 116 -5.34 -26.34 -11.09
C ASP A 116 -5.13 -25.21 -10.07
N LYS A 117 -6.13 -24.95 -9.24
CA LYS A 117 -5.99 -23.97 -8.15
C LYS A 117 -5.00 -24.48 -7.11
N LEU A 118 -4.22 -23.59 -6.53
CA LEU A 118 -3.33 -23.87 -5.41
C LEU A 118 -3.74 -23.05 -4.21
N ASP A 119 -4.02 -23.71 -3.09
CA ASP A 119 -4.32 -23.06 -1.82
C ASP A 119 -3.10 -23.04 -0.91
N ILE A 120 -2.81 -21.87 -0.35
CA ILE A 120 -1.65 -21.63 0.51
C ILE A 120 -2.14 -21.02 1.82
N PRO A 121 -1.83 -21.60 2.99
CA PRO A 121 -2.28 -21.02 4.25
C PRO A 121 -1.63 -19.65 4.45
N LEU A 122 -2.42 -18.63 4.79
CA LEU A 122 -1.90 -17.29 5.10
C LEU A 122 -0.95 -17.33 6.31
N LYS A 123 -1.26 -18.19 7.28
CA LYS A 123 -0.37 -18.50 8.41
C LYS A 123 0.51 -19.69 8.03
N LEU A 124 1.68 -19.38 7.48
CA LEU A 124 2.65 -20.40 7.10
C LEU A 124 3.17 -21.17 8.33
N PRO A 125 3.41 -22.50 8.21
CA PRO A 125 4.00 -23.29 9.28
C PRO A 125 5.35 -22.73 9.74
N THR A 126 5.59 -22.69 11.05
CA THR A 126 6.84 -22.19 11.64
C THR A 126 8.07 -22.99 11.22
N ARG A 127 7.88 -24.27 10.86
CA ARG A 127 8.90 -25.18 10.32
C ARG A 127 9.38 -24.81 8.91
N ASN A 128 8.64 -24.00 8.17
CA ASN A 128 9.05 -23.60 6.83
C ASN A 128 10.29 -22.71 6.93
N SER A 129 11.27 -22.96 6.07
CA SER A 129 12.54 -22.26 6.09
C SER A 129 12.35 -20.76 5.85
N ILE A 130 13.15 -19.97 6.56
CA ILE A 130 13.30 -18.54 6.30
C ILE A 130 14.65 -18.37 5.62
N PHE A 131 14.69 -17.62 4.52
CA PHE A 131 15.94 -17.29 3.86
C PHE A 131 15.93 -15.84 3.38
N THR A 132 17.13 -15.29 3.25
CA THR A 132 17.35 -13.94 2.73
C THR A 132 17.10 -13.92 1.22
N CYS A 133 16.26 -12.98 0.80
CA CYS A 133 15.93 -12.68 -0.59
C CYS A 133 16.44 -11.28 -0.95
N LYS A 134 16.71 -11.04 -2.24
CA LYS A 134 17.11 -9.72 -2.73
C LYS A 134 15.97 -9.04 -3.49
N VAL A 135 15.44 -7.97 -2.91
CA VAL A 135 14.38 -7.13 -3.48
C VAL A 135 14.93 -5.73 -3.73
N HIS A 136 15.03 -5.33 -5.00
CA HIS A 136 15.56 -4.02 -5.41
C HIS A 136 16.92 -3.65 -4.80
N GLY A 137 17.81 -4.65 -4.66
CA GLY A 137 19.13 -4.49 -4.05
C GLY A 137 19.16 -4.58 -2.52
N ASN A 138 17.99 -4.56 -1.86
CA ASN A 138 17.88 -4.74 -0.41
C ASN A 138 17.69 -6.21 -0.05
N GLU A 139 18.22 -6.59 1.11
CA GLU A 139 18.03 -7.92 1.68
C GLU A 139 16.78 -7.95 2.56
N VAL A 140 15.91 -8.92 2.31
CA VAL A 140 14.68 -9.15 3.09
C VAL A 140 14.55 -10.61 3.48
N MET A 141 14.00 -10.88 4.65
CA MET A 141 13.73 -12.26 5.06
C MET A 141 12.36 -12.69 4.54
N GLY A 142 12.33 -13.82 3.82
CA GLY A 142 11.10 -14.44 3.34
C GLY A 142 10.95 -15.84 3.91
N ARG A 143 9.72 -16.20 4.32
CA ARG A 143 9.39 -17.58 4.73
C ARG A 143 8.86 -18.35 3.52
N ASP A 144 9.43 -19.51 3.24
CA ASP A 144 9.04 -20.36 2.11
C ASP A 144 7.59 -20.85 2.24
N CYS A 145 6.85 -20.84 1.13
CA CYS A 145 5.50 -21.39 1.08
C CYS A 145 5.48 -22.92 0.83
N GLY A 146 6.65 -23.52 0.58
CA GLY A 146 6.84 -24.96 0.45
C GLY A 146 6.90 -25.46 -1.00
N ASP A 147 7.21 -26.74 -1.15
CA ASP A 147 7.52 -27.34 -2.46
C ASP A 147 6.30 -27.40 -3.40
N GLU A 148 5.08 -27.43 -2.86
CA GLU A 148 3.87 -27.42 -3.68
C GLU A 148 3.72 -26.07 -4.42
N ALA A 149 3.88 -24.96 -3.70
CA ALA A 149 3.90 -23.63 -4.30
C ALA A 149 5.06 -23.47 -5.30
N SER A 150 6.22 -24.02 -4.97
CA SER A 150 7.38 -24.03 -5.86
C SER A 150 7.09 -24.75 -7.18
N ARG A 151 6.55 -25.98 -7.11
CA ARG A 151 6.18 -26.78 -8.30
C ARG A 151 5.10 -26.10 -9.12
N TRP A 152 4.09 -25.54 -8.48
CA TRP A 152 2.98 -24.88 -9.17
C TRP A 152 3.45 -23.68 -9.98
N ILE A 153 4.24 -22.78 -9.38
CA ILE A 153 4.76 -21.59 -10.05
C ILE A 153 5.73 -21.99 -11.17
N THR A 154 6.64 -22.92 -10.90
CA THR A 154 7.62 -23.39 -11.90
C THR A 154 6.92 -24.02 -13.10
N LYS A 155 5.89 -24.85 -12.87
CA LYS A 155 5.08 -25.45 -13.93
C LYS A 155 4.37 -24.38 -14.76
N PHE A 156 3.78 -23.37 -14.12
CA PHE A 156 3.07 -22.31 -14.84
C PHE A 156 4.01 -21.42 -15.67
N LEU A 157 5.16 -21.05 -15.13
CA LEU A 157 6.15 -20.22 -15.82
C LEU A 157 6.96 -21.00 -16.88
N LYS A 158 6.83 -22.33 -16.94
CA LYS A 158 7.46 -23.21 -17.94
C LYS A 158 8.99 -23.01 -18.03
N ASN A 159 9.63 -22.77 -16.89
CA ASN A 159 11.06 -22.54 -16.83
C ASN A 159 11.81 -23.78 -16.33
N VAL A 160 13.09 -23.91 -16.70
CA VAL A 160 13.97 -24.98 -16.21
C VAL A 160 14.41 -24.71 -14.77
N GLN A 161 14.57 -23.44 -14.40
CA GLN A 161 14.95 -23.04 -13.04
C GLN A 161 13.76 -23.14 -12.09
N MET A 162 14.00 -23.55 -10.85
CA MET A 162 12.97 -23.60 -9.83
C MET A 162 12.65 -22.21 -9.27
N TYR A 163 11.36 -21.94 -9.12
CA TYR A 163 10.86 -20.76 -8.44
C TYR A 163 10.35 -21.10 -7.05
N ARG A 164 10.49 -20.18 -6.10
CA ARG A 164 9.92 -20.29 -4.75
C ARG A 164 8.95 -19.12 -4.52
N LEU A 165 7.82 -19.41 -3.89
CA LEU A 165 6.96 -18.37 -3.31
C LEU A 165 7.37 -18.17 -1.87
N VAL A 166 7.59 -16.93 -1.47
CA VAL A 166 7.90 -16.58 -0.08
C VAL A 166 6.92 -15.54 0.43
N ALA A 167 6.48 -15.71 1.67
CA ALA A 167 5.78 -14.64 2.40
C ALA A 167 6.83 -13.72 3.03
N TYR A 168 6.71 -12.44 2.77
CA TYR A 168 7.55 -11.41 3.35
C TYR A 168 6.69 -10.15 3.57
N PRO A 169 6.68 -9.57 4.78
CA PRO A 169 6.04 -8.28 4.96
C PRO A 169 6.92 -7.19 4.35
N ASP A 170 6.69 -6.85 3.08
CA ASP A 170 7.29 -5.65 2.48
C ASP A 170 6.67 -4.39 3.09
N LEU A 171 7.47 -3.33 3.17
CA LEU A 171 6.93 -1.97 3.24
C LEU A 171 6.77 -1.51 1.79
N SER A 172 5.57 -1.68 1.24
CA SER A 172 5.31 -1.12 -0.09
C SER A 172 4.79 0.30 0.04
N PRO A 173 5.49 1.31 -0.51
CA PRO A 173 4.89 2.62 -0.68
C PRO A 173 3.63 2.49 -1.55
N LEU A 174 2.62 3.27 -1.22
CA LEU A 174 1.43 3.40 -2.04
C LEU A 174 1.78 4.14 -3.32
N LEU A 175 1.42 3.57 -4.46
CA LEU A 175 1.54 4.26 -5.75
C LEU A 175 0.21 4.93 -6.09
N LEU A 176 0.23 6.26 -6.15
CA LEU A 176 -0.87 7.11 -6.61
C LEU A 176 -0.62 7.52 -8.06
N LEU A 177 -1.66 7.47 -8.89
CA LEU A 177 -1.60 7.94 -10.28
C LEU A 177 -2.93 8.60 -10.65
N SER A 178 -2.93 9.59 -11.53
CA SER A 178 -4.17 10.20 -12.03
C SER A 178 -4.55 9.71 -13.43
N ASP A 179 -5.85 9.67 -13.70
CA ASP A 179 -6.38 9.38 -15.04
C ASP A 179 -5.87 10.43 -16.05
N ALA A 180 -5.76 11.69 -15.63
CA ALA A 180 -5.22 12.79 -16.44
C ALA A 180 -3.74 12.60 -16.81
N SER A 181 -2.90 12.13 -15.89
CA SER A 181 -1.50 11.78 -16.20
C SER A 181 -1.40 10.62 -17.19
N LEU A 182 -2.29 9.63 -17.10
CA LEU A 182 -2.33 8.52 -18.05
C LEU A 182 -2.75 9.00 -19.46
N GLU A 183 -3.73 9.90 -19.54
CA GLU A 183 -4.17 10.50 -20.80
C GLU A 183 -3.06 11.34 -21.45
N ASP A 184 -2.39 12.20 -20.68
CA ASP A 184 -1.25 12.98 -21.16
C ASP A 184 -0.13 12.07 -21.69
N LEU A 185 0.25 11.02 -20.96
CA LEU A 185 1.24 10.06 -21.42
C LEU A 185 0.79 9.36 -22.72
N ASN A 186 -0.45 8.90 -22.76
CA ASN A 186 -1.00 8.24 -23.93
C ASN A 186 -1.07 9.17 -25.15
N SER A 187 -1.20 10.49 -24.98
CA SER A 187 -1.13 11.43 -26.11
C SER A 187 0.23 11.41 -26.84
N LYS A 188 1.30 11.02 -26.12
CA LYS A 188 2.70 11.00 -26.60
C LYS A 188 3.16 9.61 -27.08
N LEU A 189 2.31 8.59 -26.96
CA LEU A 189 2.65 7.21 -27.33
C LEU A 189 1.90 6.77 -28.58
N GLU A 190 2.59 6.06 -29.47
CA GLU A 190 1.97 5.36 -30.60
C GLU A 190 1.12 4.19 -30.10
N ASN A 191 1.71 3.34 -29.26
CA ASN A 191 1.03 2.23 -28.60
C ASN A 191 0.50 2.66 -27.24
N LYS A 192 -0.83 2.80 -27.13
CA LYS A 192 -1.48 3.22 -25.89
C LYS A 192 -1.32 2.17 -24.79
N VAL A 193 -1.13 2.66 -23.57
CA VAL A 193 -0.99 1.84 -22.36
C VAL A 193 -2.18 2.07 -21.43
N SER A 194 -2.43 1.10 -20.56
CA SER A 194 -3.47 1.18 -19.55
C SER A 194 -2.89 1.52 -18.18
N ILE A 195 -3.74 1.94 -17.25
CA ILE A 195 -3.37 2.16 -15.85
C ILE A 195 -2.73 0.91 -15.22
N ARG A 196 -3.12 -0.28 -15.68
CA ARG A 196 -2.62 -1.57 -15.18
C ARG A 196 -1.15 -1.81 -15.50
N ASN A 197 -0.61 -1.14 -16.53
CA ASN A 197 0.81 -1.21 -16.87
C ASN A 197 1.69 -0.59 -15.76
N PHE A 198 1.18 0.42 -15.05
CA PHE A 198 1.89 1.13 -13.98
C PHE A 198 1.66 0.53 -12.60
N ARG A 199 0.62 -0.28 -12.46
CA ARG A 199 0.24 -0.98 -11.22
C ARG A 199 0.05 -0.06 -10.00
N PRO A 200 -0.66 1.07 -10.12
CA PRO A 200 -0.94 1.94 -8.98
C PRO A 200 -1.84 1.25 -7.98
N ASN A 201 -1.73 1.63 -6.71
CA ASN A 201 -2.68 1.23 -5.67
C ASN A 201 -3.94 2.09 -5.71
N ILE A 202 -3.78 3.37 -5.98
CA ILE A 202 -4.85 4.37 -5.97
C ILE A 202 -4.80 5.12 -7.29
N VAL A 203 -5.94 5.20 -7.95
CA VAL A 203 -6.14 6.01 -9.15
C VAL A 203 -7.09 7.15 -8.82
N VAL A 204 -6.75 8.37 -9.21
CA VAL A 204 -7.58 9.56 -8.97
C VAL A 204 -8.04 10.21 -10.28
N SER A 205 -9.25 10.73 -10.25
CA SER A 205 -9.92 11.45 -11.33
C SER A 205 -10.27 12.88 -10.91
N GLY A 206 -10.54 13.74 -11.90
CA GLY A 206 -10.97 15.11 -11.65
C GLY A 206 -9.85 16.03 -11.15
N CYS A 207 -8.62 15.79 -11.59
CA CYS A 207 -7.45 16.62 -11.35
C CYS A 207 -6.69 16.87 -12.66
N GLU A 208 -5.86 17.91 -12.68
CA GLU A 208 -4.95 18.17 -13.80
C GLU A 208 -3.87 17.07 -13.90
N PRO A 209 -3.25 16.87 -15.08
CA PRO A 209 -2.10 15.98 -15.22
C PRO A 209 -1.00 16.32 -14.22
N PHE A 210 -0.42 15.28 -13.61
CA PHE A 210 0.65 15.35 -12.61
C PHE A 210 0.28 16.06 -11.30
N ALA A 211 -1.00 16.40 -11.06
CA ALA A 211 -1.45 17.00 -9.81
C ALA A 211 -1.13 16.12 -8.59
N GLU A 212 -1.02 14.79 -8.77
CA GLU A 212 -0.59 13.85 -7.75
C GLU A 212 0.80 14.17 -7.18
N MET A 213 1.71 14.76 -7.96
CA MET A 213 3.07 15.11 -7.54
C MET A 213 3.11 16.35 -6.64
N TYR A 214 2.10 17.22 -6.74
CA TYR A 214 2.00 18.48 -5.99
C TYR A 214 1.05 18.36 -4.79
N SER A 215 0.66 17.13 -4.42
CA SER A 215 -0.12 16.82 -3.22
C SER A 215 0.72 16.96 -1.95
N ASP A 216 1.45 18.07 -1.84
CA ASP A 216 2.28 18.34 -0.70
C ASP A 216 1.36 18.63 0.50
N HIS A 217 1.53 17.86 1.56
CA HIS A 217 0.80 18.06 2.80
C HIS A 217 1.44 19.24 3.54
N GLY A 218 1.28 20.45 3.01
CA GLY A 218 1.57 21.73 3.68
C GLY A 218 2.72 21.66 4.68
N GLY A 219 3.91 21.26 4.22
CA GLY A 219 5.13 21.27 5.00
C GLY A 219 5.74 22.66 5.03
N SER A 220 5.20 23.51 5.90
CA SER A 220 5.81 24.76 6.38
C SER A 220 5.51 24.95 7.85
#